data_AF-A0AA88QQJ0-F1
#
_entry.id   AF-A0AA88QQJ0-F1
#
_cell.length_a   1.000
_cell.length_b   1.000
_cell.length_c   1.000
_cell.angle_alpha   90.00
_cell.angle_beta   90.00
_cell.angle_gamma   90.00
#
_symmetry.space_group_name_H-M   'P 1'
#
loop_
_entity.id
_entity.type
_entity.pdbx_description
1 polymer ?
#
loop_
_entity_poly.entity_id
_entity_poly.type
_entity_poly.pdbx_seq_one_letter_code
_entity_poly.pdbx_strand_id
1 'polypeptide(L)'
;MGGGTEAFPDLGMHCQHSDCHQLDFLPFKCDGCSKVFCVEHRSCKSHDCPKPDHNSRKVVVCETCSISIETTGKDEESEKAVLERHEKSGDCDPKKKKKPTCQVRRCREILTFSNTSTCKTCQIKFCLKHRFPADHACKLKSSSSAAGVKEANMFLVALASRNGNNGCASKARRPSSPPSTPSVKAC
;
A
#
# COMPACT_ATOMS: atom_id res chain seq x y z
N MET A 1 17.61 -7.42 35.38
CA MET A 1 17.15 -8.81 35.20
C MET A 1 16.63 -8.90 33.77
N GLY A 2 17.46 -9.40 32.85
CA GLY A 2 17.18 -9.41 31.41
C GLY A 2 16.16 -10.50 31.06
N GLY A 3 15.16 -10.15 30.27
CA GLY A 3 14.11 -11.06 29.82
C GLY A 3 14.38 -11.60 28.42
N GLY A 4 15.57 -12.15 28.20
CA GLY A 4 15.99 -12.64 26.89
C GLY A 4 16.47 -14.08 26.89
N THR A 5 16.82 -14.57 25.69
CA THR A 5 17.40 -15.91 25.47
C THR A 5 18.92 -15.88 25.66
N GLU A 6 19.58 -17.04 25.80
CA GLU A 6 21.04 -17.13 26.03
C GLU A 6 21.88 -16.42 24.96
N ALA A 7 21.38 -16.34 23.72
CA ALA A 7 22.02 -15.63 22.61
C ALA A 7 21.67 -14.13 22.55
N PHE A 8 20.54 -13.71 23.13
CA PHE A 8 20.06 -12.33 23.12
C PHE A 8 19.41 -11.99 24.48
N PRO A 9 20.21 -11.63 25.50
CA PRO A 9 19.74 -11.50 26.89
C PRO A 9 18.78 -10.33 27.15
N ASP A 10 18.66 -9.40 26.19
CA ASP A 10 17.79 -8.22 26.26
C ASP A 10 16.64 -8.25 25.23
N LEU A 11 16.43 -9.41 24.58
CA LEU A 11 15.44 -9.53 23.50
C LEU A 11 14.10 -10.08 24.02
N GLY A 12 13.09 -9.21 24.01
CA GLY A 12 11.73 -9.52 24.42
C GLY A 12 11.39 -9.04 25.83
N MET A 13 10.14 -9.21 26.23
CA MET A 13 9.68 -8.92 27.59
C MET A 13 8.68 -9.97 28.07
N HIS A 14 8.67 -10.19 29.38
CA HIS A 14 7.69 -11.06 30.02
C HIS A 14 6.32 -10.38 30.11
N CYS A 15 5.28 -11.17 29.88
CA CYS A 15 3.90 -10.76 30.12
C CYS A 15 3.68 -10.37 31.60
N GLN A 16 3.08 -9.21 31.84
CA GLN A 16 2.77 -8.70 33.18
C GLN A 16 1.38 -9.16 33.70
N HIS A 17 0.75 -10.12 33.04
CA HIS A 17 -0.42 -10.82 33.56
C HIS A 17 0.00 -11.81 34.66
N SER A 18 -0.78 -11.91 35.74
CA SER A 18 -0.48 -12.71 36.93
C SER A 18 -0.20 -14.18 36.63
N ASP A 19 -0.92 -14.75 35.67
CA ASP A 19 -0.93 -16.20 35.43
C ASP A 19 -0.11 -16.64 34.21
N CYS A 20 0.47 -15.69 33.45
CA CYS A 20 1.13 -16.00 32.17
C CYS A 20 2.65 -15.94 32.25
N HIS A 21 3.20 -14.76 32.61
CA HIS A 21 4.64 -14.50 32.66
C HIS A 21 5.47 -15.01 31.47
N GLN A 22 4.85 -15.23 30.31
CA GLN A 22 5.55 -15.73 29.13
C GLN A 22 6.45 -14.65 28.52
N LEU A 23 7.64 -15.04 28.09
CA LEU A 23 8.53 -14.22 27.28
C LEU A 23 7.96 -14.04 25.87
N ASP A 24 7.63 -12.81 25.50
CA ASP A 24 7.19 -12.43 24.17
C ASP A 24 8.24 -11.51 23.52
N PHE A 25 8.60 -11.81 22.28
CA PHE A 25 9.56 -11.02 21.51
C PHE A 25 8.93 -9.78 20.87
N LEU A 26 7.59 -9.72 20.84
CA LEU A 26 6.81 -8.57 20.39
C LEU A 26 5.92 -8.06 21.55
N PRO A 27 6.51 -7.35 22.52
CA PRO A 27 5.77 -6.85 23.68
C PRO A 27 4.66 -5.87 23.27
N PHE A 28 3.42 -6.16 23.68
CA PHE A 28 2.28 -5.27 23.49
C PHE A 28 2.07 -4.41 24.73
N LYS A 29 2.18 -3.08 24.59
CA LYS A 29 1.85 -2.12 25.65
C LYS A 29 0.36 -1.79 25.59
N CYS A 30 -0.37 -1.97 26.69
CA CYS A 30 -1.77 -1.57 26.79
C CYS A 30 -1.89 -0.05 27.02
N ASP A 31 -2.66 0.66 26.19
CA ASP A 31 -2.89 2.10 26.32
C ASP A 31 -3.66 2.48 27.60
N GLY A 32 -4.46 1.57 28.15
CA GLY A 32 -5.28 1.83 29.35
C GLY A 32 -4.52 1.69 30.67
N CYS A 33 -3.62 0.71 30.78
CA CYS A 33 -2.88 0.42 32.02
C CYS A 33 -1.35 0.50 31.89
N SER A 34 -0.82 0.78 30.70
CA SER A 34 0.62 0.91 30.39
C SER A 34 1.49 -0.31 30.72
N LYS A 35 0.88 -1.46 31.03
CA LYS A 35 1.56 -2.74 31.22
C LYS A 35 1.83 -3.43 29.89
N VAL A 36 2.84 -4.31 29.89
CA VAL A 36 3.29 -5.10 28.75
C VAL A 36 2.72 -6.52 28.82
N PHE A 37 2.20 -7.00 27.70
CA PHE A 37 1.54 -8.29 27.59
C PHE A 37 2.02 -9.05 26.34
N CYS A 38 1.89 -10.38 26.38
CA CYS A 38 2.09 -11.24 25.22
C CYS A 38 0.90 -11.20 24.26
N VAL A 39 1.01 -11.91 23.12
CA VAL A 39 -0.04 -11.92 22.08
C VAL A 39 -1.43 -12.34 22.59
N GLU A 40 -1.50 -13.25 23.56
CA GLU A 40 -2.77 -13.73 24.15
C GLU A 40 -3.37 -12.68 25.10
N HIS A 41 -2.53 -11.96 25.85
CA HIS A 41 -2.95 -11.00 26.88
C HIS A 41 -3.00 -9.55 26.38
N ARG A 42 -2.79 -9.30 25.08
CA ARG A 42 -2.75 -7.94 24.48
C ARG A 42 -4.07 -7.16 24.55
N SER A 43 -5.20 -7.86 24.67
CA SER A 43 -6.52 -7.24 24.63
C SER A 43 -6.93 -6.77 26.03
N CYS A 44 -7.59 -5.62 26.16
CA CYS A 44 -8.11 -5.14 27.46
C CYS A 44 -9.10 -6.08 28.15
N LYS A 45 -9.63 -7.10 27.43
CA LYS A 45 -10.48 -8.15 28.00
C LYS A 45 -9.69 -9.35 28.51
N SER A 46 -8.48 -9.56 28.01
CA SER A 46 -7.64 -10.71 28.38
C SER A 46 -6.66 -10.39 29.50
N HIS A 47 -6.47 -9.12 29.85
CA HIS A 47 -5.93 -8.73 31.15
C HIS A 47 -6.97 -7.89 31.85
N ASP A 48 -7.14 -8.03 33.17
CA ASP A 48 -8.05 -7.23 34.01
C ASP A 48 -7.68 -5.73 33.97
N CYS A 49 -7.99 -5.07 32.86
CA CYS A 49 -7.57 -3.72 32.58
C CYS A 49 -8.47 -2.75 33.37
N PRO A 50 -7.90 -1.86 34.19
CA PRO A 50 -8.68 -0.84 34.89
C PRO A 50 -9.37 0.16 33.96
N LYS A 51 -8.92 0.28 32.70
CA LYS A 51 -9.48 1.21 31.70
C LYS A 51 -9.69 0.50 30.34
N PRO A 52 -10.73 -0.32 30.21
CA PRO A 52 -10.89 -1.19 29.04
C PRO A 52 -11.30 -0.47 27.75
N ASP A 53 -11.90 0.73 27.84
CA ASP A 53 -12.39 1.47 26.66
C ASP A 53 -11.41 2.54 26.13
N HIS A 54 -10.26 2.73 26.79
CA HIS A 54 -9.31 3.77 26.38
C HIS A 54 -8.77 3.46 24.97
N ASN A 55 -9.20 4.27 23.99
CA ASN A 55 -8.73 4.24 22.60
C ASN A 55 -9.23 3.08 21.72
N SER A 56 -10.32 2.40 22.10
CA SER A 56 -10.97 1.43 21.21
C SER A 56 -11.46 2.12 19.95
N ARG A 57 -10.92 1.73 18.79
CA ARG A 57 -11.41 2.19 17.48
C ARG A 57 -12.74 1.50 17.20
N LYS A 58 -13.81 2.28 17.10
CA LYS A 58 -15.15 1.81 16.74
C LYS A 58 -15.44 2.29 15.31
N VAL A 59 -16.04 1.44 14.50
CA VAL A 59 -16.41 1.77 13.11
C VAL A 59 -17.92 1.76 13.00
N VAL A 60 -18.50 2.92 12.71
CA VAL A 60 -19.94 3.08 12.50
C VAL A 60 -20.20 3.14 10.99
N VAL A 61 -21.18 2.37 10.50
CA VAL A 61 -21.56 2.36 9.08
C VAL A 61 -22.81 3.20 8.91
N CYS A 62 -22.79 4.18 8.02
CA CYS A 62 -23.98 4.93 7.67
C CYS A 62 -24.89 4.11 6.73
N GLU A 63 -26.15 3.93 7.07
CA GLU A 63 -27.11 3.16 6.27
C GLU A 63 -27.55 3.88 4.99
N THR A 64 -27.48 5.21 4.98
CA THR A 64 -27.91 6.06 3.85
C THR A 64 -26.92 6.00 2.69
N CYS A 65 -25.63 6.13 2.97
CA CYS A 65 -24.55 6.21 1.97
C CYS A 65 -23.60 5.00 1.97
N SER A 66 -23.70 4.11 2.96
CA SER A 66 -22.83 2.93 3.16
C SER A 66 -21.35 3.26 3.36
N ILE A 67 -21.04 4.48 3.83
CA ILE A 67 -19.69 4.90 4.21
C ILE A 67 -19.41 4.42 5.64
N SER A 68 -18.22 3.84 5.82
CA SER A 68 -17.68 3.47 7.14
C SER A 68 -16.94 4.66 7.77
N ILE A 69 -17.34 5.05 8.97
CA ILE A 69 -16.79 6.18 9.72
C ILE A 69 -16.04 5.62 10.93
N GLU A 70 -14.74 5.89 11.00
CA GLU A 70 -13.90 5.48 12.13
C GLU A 70 -14.01 6.52 13.25
N THR A 71 -14.28 6.07 14.47
CA THR A 71 -14.32 6.91 15.68
C THR A 71 -13.35 6.36 16.71
N THR A 72 -12.63 7.27 17.37
CA THR A 72 -11.72 6.93 18.45
C THR A 72 -12.50 7.05 19.76
N GLY A 73 -12.41 6.08 20.66
CA GLY A 73 -13.09 6.09 21.99
C GLY A 73 -12.66 7.22 22.95
N LYS A 74 -12.11 8.33 22.45
CA LYS A 74 -11.94 9.59 23.18
C LYS A 74 -13.20 10.46 23.08
N ASP A 75 -13.97 10.28 22.02
CA ASP A 75 -15.29 10.86 21.90
C ASP A 75 -16.23 9.93 22.68
N GLU A 76 -16.69 10.36 23.87
CA GLU A 76 -17.87 9.82 24.59
C GLU A 76 -19.17 10.06 23.77
N GLU A 77 -19.04 10.06 22.44
CA GLU A 77 -20.04 10.48 21.51
C GLU A 77 -20.63 9.22 20.89
N SER A 78 -21.90 9.00 21.20
CA SER A 78 -22.65 7.83 20.75
C SER A 78 -22.60 7.70 19.22
N GLU A 79 -22.74 6.48 18.71
CA GLU A 79 -22.78 6.18 17.27
C GLU A 79 -23.70 7.12 16.48
N LYS A 80 -24.82 7.55 17.12
CA LYS A 80 -25.77 8.53 16.58
C LYS A 80 -25.16 9.90 16.29
N ALA A 81 -24.31 10.43 17.16
CA ALA A 81 -23.73 11.75 16.98
C ALA A 81 -22.58 11.74 15.95
N VAL A 82 -21.88 10.61 15.81
CA VAL A 82 -20.96 10.37 14.68
C VAL A 82 -21.72 10.37 13.34
N LEU A 83 -22.86 9.69 13.29
CA LEU A 83 -23.74 9.69 12.13
C LEU A 83 -24.33 11.07 11.85
N GLU A 84 -24.79 11.78 12.87
CA GLU A 84 -25.35 13.12 12.72
C GLU A 84 -24.30 14.12 12.20
N ARG A 85 -23.06 14.03 12.69
CA ARG A 85 -21.93 14.82 12.18
C ARG A 85 -21.67 14.50 10.70
N HIS A 86 -21.72 13.22 10.32
CA HIS A 86 -21.58 12.81 8.93
C HIS A 86 -22.71 13.36 8.04
N GLU A 87 -23.96 13.33 8.51
CA GLU A 87 -25.11 13.89 7.81
C GLU A 87 -24.99 15.42 7.65
N LYS A 88 -24.58 16.13 8.71
CA LYS A 88 -24.39 17.59 8.71
C LYS A 88 -23.20 18.04 7.86
N SER A 89 -22.17 17.21 7.71
CA SER A 89 -20.97 17.54 6.92
C SER A 89 -21.22 17.63 5.42
N GLY A 90 -22.38 17.14 4.93
CA GLY A 90 -22.72 17.13 3.51
C GLY A 90 -21.93 16.12 2.66
N ASP A 91 -21.03 15.33 3.27
CA ASP A 91 -20.34 14.22 2.59
C ASP A 91 -21.21 12.95 2.49
N CYS A 92 -22.33 12.91 3.22
CA CYS A 92 -23.33 11.84 3.17
C CYS A 92 -24.12 11.88 1.84
N ASP A 93 -23.60 11.19 0.83
CA ASP A 93 -24.18 11.20 -0.51
C ASP A 93 -24.76 9.81 -0.89
N PRO A 94 -26.09 9.65 -0.95
CA PRO A 94 -26.74 8.36 -1.22
C PRO A 94 -26.50 7.85 -2.65
N LYS A 95 -26.01 8.70 -3.58
CA LYS A 95 -25.70 8.32 -4.97
C LYS A 95 -24.30 7.74 -5.13
N LYS A 96 -23.41 7.93 -4.15
CA LYS A 96 -22.03 7.38 -4.14
C LYS A 96 -21.97 5.89 -3.77
N LYS A 97 -23.09 5.16 -3.78
CA LYS A 97 -23.15 3.69 -3.57
C LYS A 97 -22.38 2.87 -4.62
N LYS A 98 -21.98 3.49 -5.75
CA LYS A 98 -21.17 2.81 -6.77
C LYS A 98 -19.72 2.73 -6.33
N LYS A 99 -19.39 1.62 -5.66
CA LYS A 99 -18.02 1.30 -5.30
C LYS A 99 -17.15 1.29 -6.57
N PRO A 100 -15.99 1.97 -6.58
CA PRO A 100 -15.12 1.98 -7.74
C PRO A 100 -14.68 0.55 -8.06
N THR A 101 -14.67 0.18 -9.33
CA THR A 101 -14.21 -1.15 -9.78
C THR A 101 -12.91 -1.03 -10.55
N CYS A 102 -12.14 -2.11 -10.60
CA CYS A 102 -10.90 -2.15 -11.36
C CYS A 102 -11.17 -1.84 -12.84
N GLN A 103 -10.38 -0.93 -13.42
CA GLN A 103 -10.57 -0.49 -14.81
C GLN A 103 -10.07 -1.50 -15.87
N VAL A 104 -9.45 -2.61 -15.46
CA VAL A 104 -9.00 -3.66 -16.38
C VAL A 104 -10.21 -4.40 -16.96
N ARG A 105 -10.24 -4.57 -18.28
CA ARG A 105 -11.29 -5.32 -18.97
C ARG A 105 -11.37 -6.74 -18.40
N ARG A 106 -12.58 -7.17 -18.03
CA ARG A 106 -12.90 -8.46 -17.37
C ARG A 106 -12.50 -8.57 -15.89
N CYS A 107 -11.90 -7.53 -15.27
CA CYS A 107 -11.76 -7.48 -13.83
C CYS A 107 -12.96 -6.77 -13.19
N ARG A 108 -13.70 -7.47 -12.31
CA ARG A 108 -14.85 -6.92 -11.57
C ARG A 108 -14.54 -6.70 -10.08
N GLU A 109 -13.25 -6.71 -9.73
CA GLU A 109 -12.80 -6.50 -8.36
C GLU A 109 -13.18 -5.08 -7.90
N ILE A 110 -13.81 -4.99 -6.73
CA ILE A 110 -14.21 -3.72 -6.13
C ILE A 110 -13.00 -3.12 -5.43
N LEU A 111 -12.68 -1.88 -5.77
CA LEU A 111 -11.58 -1.11 -5.21
C LEU A 111 -11.97 -0.59 -3.83
N THR A 112 -11.49 -1.27 -2.80
CA THR A 112 -11.55 -0.85 -1.40
C THR A 112 -10.26 -0.14 -1.00
N PHE A 113 -10.25 0.49 0.18
CA PHE A 113 -9.05 1.13 0.72
C PHE A 113 -7.82 0.20 0.71
N SER A 114 -7.99 -1.07 1.10
CA SER A 114 -6.90 -2.04 1.21
C SER A 114 -6.43 -2.64 -0.11
N ASN A 115 -7.31 -2.74 -1.12
CA ASN A 115 -7.02 -3.40 -2.39
C ASN A 115 -6.64 -2.41 -3.51
N THR A 116 -6.75 -1.10 -3.26
CA THR A 116 -6.51 -0.09 -4.30
C THR A 116 -5.03 0.24 -4.44
N SER A 117 -4.54 0.27 -5.69
CA SER A 117 -3.22 0.79 -6.03
C SER A 117 -3.32 1.77 -7.20
N THR A 118 -2.63 2.91 -7.08
CA THR A 118 -2.58 3.93 -8.14
C THR A 118 -1.32 3.69 -8.97
N CYS A 119 -1.48 3.48 -10.27
CA CYS A 119 -0.34 3.32 -11.17
C CYS A 119 0.45 4.63 -11.30
N LYS A 120 1.77 4.59 -11.18
CA LYS A 120 2.63 5.80 -11.25
C LYS A 120 2.67 6.42 -12.66
N THR A 121 2.47 5.63 -13.69
CA THR A 121 2.61 6.04 -15.10
C THR A 121 1.32 6.61 -15.68
N CYS A 122 0.19 5.98 -15.38
CA CYS A 122 -1.13 6.39 -15.90
C CYS A 122 -2.04 7.02 -14.83
N GLN A 123 -1.65 7.01 -13.55
CA GLN A 123 -2.41 7.55 -12.40
C GLN A 123 -3.86 7.04 -12.30
N ILE A 124 -4.14 5.86 -12.84
CA ILE A 124 -5.42 5.17 -12.71
C ILE A 124 -5.34 4.20 -11.53
N LYS A 125 -6.46 4.03 -10.81
CA LYS A 125 -6.62 3.11 -9.69
C LYS A 125 -6.97 1.70 -10.20
N PHE A 126 -6.22 0.71 -9.75
CA PHE A 126 -6.41 -0.72 -10.07
C PHE A 126 -6.37 -1.56 -8.79
N CYS A 127 -6.87 -2.80 -8.87
CA CYS A 127 -6.77 -3.76 -7.77
C CYS A 127 -5.33 -4.27 -7.65
N LEU A 128 -4.99 -4.92 -6.53
CA LEU A 128 -3.63 -5.43 -6.30
C LEU A 128 -3.16 -6.41 -7.39
N LYS A 129 -4.08 -7.17 -8.00
CA LYS A 129 -3.79 -8.09 -9.11
C LYS A 129 -3.34 -7.37 -10.39
N HIS A 130 -3.74 -6.12 -10.57
CA HIS A 130 -3.39 -5.32 -11.76
C HIS A 130 -2.55 -4.08 -11.40
N ARG A 131 -1.76 -4.18 -10.32
CA ARG A 131 -0.91 -3.08 -9.83
C ARG A 131 0.23 -2.77 -10.79
N PHE A 132 0.76 -3.76 -11.51
CA PHE A 132 1.90 -3.53 -12.39
C PHE A 132 1.46 -2.99 -13.76
N PRO A 133 2.31 -2.18 -14.43
CA PRO A 133 2.05 -1.66 -15.77
C PRO A 133 1.76 -2.73 -16.83
N ALA A 134 2.26 -3.96 -16.65
CA ALA A 134 2.04 -5.07 -17.58
C ALA A 134 0.63 -5.68 -17.47
N ASP A 135 -0.02 -5.55 -16.31
CA ASP A 135 -1.31 -6.16 -16.02
C ASP A 135 -2.50 -5.30 -16.46
N HIS A 136 -2.23 -4.11 -17.00
CA HIS A 136 -3.24 -3.24 -17.55
C HIS A 136 -2.75 -2.58 -18.84
N ALA A 137 -3.66 -2.02 -19.62
CA ALA A 137 -3.32 -1.20 -20.78
C ALA A 137 -2.76 0.16 -20.31
N CYS A 138 -1.58 0.13 -19.68
CA CYS A 138 -0.92 1.29 -19.10
C CYS A 138 -0.49 2.27 -20.20
N LYS A 139 -1.21 3.39 -20.31
CA LYS A 139 -0.83 4.50 -21.19
C LYS A 139 -0.32 5.64 -20.33
N LEU A 140 0.86 6.17 -20.66
CA LEU A 140 1.34 7.44 -20.11
C LEU A 140 0.21 8.47 -20.28
N LYS A 141 -0.15 9.16 -19.20
CA LYS A 141 -0.97 10.36 -19.32
C LYS A 141 -0.10 11.39 -20.06
N SER A 142 -0.23 11.46 -21.38
CA SER A 142 0.24 12.62 -22.12
C SER A 142 -0.54 13.80 -21.55
N SER A 143 0.17 14.73 -20.90
CA SER A 143 -0.36 16.05 -20.61
C SER A 143 -0.59 16.75 -21.95
N SER A 144 -1.75 16.47 -22.57
CA SER A 144 -2.15 17.05 -23.83
C SER A 144 -2.66 18.47 -23.59
N SER A 145 -1.71 19.38 -23.37
CA SER A 145 -1.87 20.80 -23.64
C SER A 145 -0.94 21.13 -24.80
N ALA A 146 -1.43 21.02 -26.03
CA ALA A 146 -1.10 21.90 -27.17
C ALA A 146 -1.66 21.31 -28.47
N ALA A 147 -2.32 22.19 -29.21
CA ALA A 147 -2.78 22.02 -30.58
C ALA A 147 -1.65 21.59 -31.53
N GLY A 148 -2.02 21.03 -32.68
CA GLY A 148 -1.09 20.43 -33.63
C GLY A 148 -0.02 21.37 -34.14
N VAL A 149 1.19 20.83 -34.31
CA VAL A 149 2.16 21.27 -35.32
C VAL A 149 2.86 20.01 -35.83
N LYS A 150 2.78 19.79 -37.15
CA LYS A 150 3.67 18.88 -37.86
C LYS A 150 5.03 19.56 -37.90
N GLU A 151 6.01 19.10 -37.14
CA GLU A 151 7.38 19.52 -37.36
C GLU A 151 8.32 18.33 -37.21
N ALA A 152 8.72 17.81 -38.37
CA ALA A 152 9.82 16.89 -38.49
C ALA A 152 11.08 17.61 -37.98
N ASN A 153 11.78 16.99 -37.03
CA ASN A 153 13.03 17.49 -36.47
C ASN A 153 14.05 17.78 -37.58
N MET A 154 14.11 19.04 -38.00
CA MET A 154 15.05 19.60 -38.97
C MET A 154 16.52 19.44 -38.53
N PHE A 155 16.74 19.04 -37.28
CA PHE A 155 18.04 18.70 -36.70
C PHE A 155 18.63 17.36 -37.17
N LEU A 156 17.80 16.37 -37.53
CA LEU A 156 18.28 15.05 -37.99
C LEU A 156 18.48 14.97 -39.51
N VAL A 157 17.89 15.90 -40.27
CA VAL A 157 18.05 15.98 -41.73
C VAL A 157 19.40 16.61 -42.11
N ALA A 158 19.90 17.56 -41.32
CA ALA A 158 21.18 18.23 -41.58
C ALA A 158 22.42 17.33 -41.40
N LEU A 159 22.30 16.21 -40.66
CA LEU A 159 23.39 15.26 -40.46
C LEU A 159 23.51 14.24 -41.60
N ALA A 160 22.43 14.00 -42.35
CA ALA A 160 22.38 13.02 -43.44
C ALA A 160 22.91 13.56 -44.78
N SER A 161 23.09 14.89 -44.90
CA SER A 161 23.49 15.55 -46.16
C SER A 161 24.96 15.95 -46.23
N ARG A 162 25.78 15.59 -45.23
CA ARG A 162 27.23 15.85 -45.25
C ARG A 162 28.02 14.58 -44.97
N ASN A 163 28.16 13.75 -46.00
CA ASN A 163 29.48 13.38 -46.55
C ASN A 163 29.43 11.99 -47.19
N GLY A 164 29.22 11.97 -48.51
CA GLY A 164 29.56 10.85 -49.35
C GLY A 164 31.08 10.63 -49.38
N ASN A 165 31.44 9.36 -49.27
CA ASN A 165 32.54 8.67 -49.95
C ASN A 165 33.91 9.35 -50.05
N ASN A 166 34.88 8.81 -49.30
CA ASN A 166 36.22 8.47 -49.82
C ASN A 166 36.80 7.36 -48.94
N GLY A 167 36.99 6.18 -49.53
CA GLY A 167 37.43 4.98 -48.82
C GLY A 167 38.93 4.95 -48.49
N CYS A 168 39.29 4.06 -47.57
CA CYS A 168 40.52 3.25 -47.59
C CYS A 168 40.48 2.28 -46.39
N ALA A 169 40.47 0.98 -46.69
CA ALA A 169 40.92 -0.18 -45.92
C ALA A 169 40.96 -0.13 -44.38
N SER A 170 40.28 -1.09 -43.72
CA SER A 170 40.94 -2.23 -43.04
C SER A 170 40.11 -2.88 -41.91
N LYS A 171 39.96 -4.21 -42.02
CA LYS A 171 39.77 -5.21 -40.95
C LYS A 171 38.40 -5.36 -40.26
N ALA A 172 37.61 -6.26 -40.84
CA ALA A 172 37.07 -7.50 -40.25
C ALA A 172 36.93 -7.62 -38.71
N ARG A 173 35.71 -7.87 -38.22
CA ARG A 173 35.19 -9.22 -37.86
C ARG A 173 33.75 -9.16 -37.33
N ARG A 174 32.94 -10.15 -37.73
CA ARG A 174 31.58 -10.48 -37.26
C ARG A 174 31.62 -11.28 -35.93
N PRO A 175 30.47 -11.55 -35.28
CA PRO A 175 30.30 -11.60 -33.83
C PRO A 175 30.42 -13.01 -33.21
N SER A 176 30.52 -13.10 -31.88
CA SER A 176 30.37 -14.35 -31.13
C SER A 176 29.62 -14.17 -29.81
N SER A 177 28.80 -15.18 -29.53
CA SER A 177 27.74 -15.40 -28.53
C SER A 177 28.14 -15.32 -27.03
N PRO A 178 27.17 -15.39 -26.08
CA PRO A 178 27.39 -15.19 -24.65
C PRO A 178 27.71 -16.50 -23.90
N PRO A 179 28.32 -16.44 -22.69
CA PRO A 179 28.45 -17.59 -21.83
C PRO A 179 27.37 -17.70 -20.74
N SER A 180 27.24 -18.94 -20.29
CA SER A 180 26.16 -19.59 -19.55
C SER A 180 26.22 -19.41 -18.02
N THR A 181 25.08 -19.64 -17.37
CA THR A 181 24.88 -19.71 -15.92
C THR A 181 25.50 -20.97 -15.28
N PRO A 182 25.79 -20.95 -13.98
CA PRO A 182 25.75 -22.16 -13.17
C PRO A 182 24.65 -22.12 -12.09
N SER A 183 23.97 -23.25 -11.96
CA SER A 183 23.02 -23.64 -10.93
C SER A 183 23.78 -24.15 -9.70
N VAL A 184 23.40 -23.71 -8.50
CA VAL A 184 23.89 -24.32 -7.24
C VAL A 184 22.71 -24.65 -6.31
N LYS A 185 22.81 -25.85 -5.75
CA LYS A 185 21.82 -26.61 -4.97
C LYS A 185 21.58 -26.04 -3.57
N ALA A 186 20.37 -26.28 -3.07
CA ALA A 186 20.00 -26.13 -1.67
C ALA A 186 20.60 -27.26 -0.81
N CYS A 187 21.07 -26.89 0.38
CA CYS A 187 21.18 -27.72 1.57
C CYS A 187 20.34 -27.06 2.67
#